data_AF-A0A954TDS6-F1
#
_entry.id   AF-A0A954TDS6-F1
#
_cell.length_a   1.000
_cell.length_b   1.000
_cell.length_c   1.000
_cell.angle_alpha   90.00
_cell.angle_beta   90.00
_cell.angle_gamma   90.00
#
_symmetry.space_group_name_H-M   'P 1'
#
loop_
_entity.id
_entity.type
_entity.pdbx_description
1 polymer ?
#
loop_
_entity_poly.entity_id
_entity_poly.type
_entity_poly.pdbx_seq_one_letter_code
_entity_poly.pdbx_strand_id
1 'polypeptide(L)'
;MKIRSHHTALASYLVLLATVFNLGASEASACPFCNSVSQTLRQEMESMDAVAFGTIVPGSQSDEDADAMFLVHTVLRGNELLKVGQKLRVNYFGRAKEGQHFLLMGIDPPDLLWSSPLPISYVAMNYIHSVNNLPEDSLERLKFFMGYFEHPETLLSGDAYAEFAAAPYSAVQQLKPQMNREQLLDWIKDTSIPPDRRRLYLVMLGICGEPSDADLLESLMRSDNPSDRAGLDAMIACYATLKGPEGLDLIDELFLANEESEYANTYAAIMALRFHGTDGGVIDKQRLLESMRLILDRPQLADLVIPDLARWEDWSQINKLVELFKSADKEESSWVRVPVINYLRACPLKEAEQQLKVIQQLDPKAFDRARTFFPLPRAEPSSTESSALTPLQGNVEGLASETHAPLLSDQIAPNRPGLQLASTAPWSAASVKKSTSSAATAGPPNRLVLASVVGLASTILGLAMWLSITGAGSHGIAARLLCELATNRQ
;
A
#
# COMPACT_ATOMS: atom_id res chain seq x y z
N MET A 1 -48.14 36.65 -0.75
CA MET A 1 -47.67 36.10 -2.05
C MET A 1 -46.17 36.35 -2.14
N LYS A 2 -45.37 35.31 -2.45
CA LYS A 2 -43.89 35.22 -2.47
C LYS A 2 -43.14 35.09 -1.13
N ILE A 3 -43.19 33.88 -0.56
CA ILE A 3 -42.09 33.27 0.21
C ILE A 3 -41.90 31.87 -0.36
N ARG A 4 -41.10 31.74 -1.43
CA ARG A 4 -40.74 30.46 -2.08
C ARG A 4 -39.65 30.75 -3.13
N SER A 5 -38.39 30.90 -2.70
CA SER A 5 -37.25 30.82 -3.63
C SER A 5 -35.90 30.50 -3.00
N HIS A 6 -35.77 30.46 -1.66
CA HIS A 6 -34.47 30.20 -1.01
C HIS A 6 -34.25 28.74 -0.57
N HIS A 7 -35.29 27.89 -0.56
CA HIS A 7 -35.15 26.49 -0.13
C HIS A 7 -34.72 25.51 -1.24
N THR A 8 -34.89 25.86 -2.51
CA THR A 8 -34.55 24.98 -3.65
C THR A 8 -33.08 25.06 -4.07
N ALA A 9 -32.40 26.18 -3.79
CA ALA A 9 -30.98 26.35 -4.11
C ALA A 9 -30.06 25.61 -3.12
N LEU A 10 -30.42 25.58 -1.82
CA LEU A 10 -29.67 24.84 -0.79
C LEU A 10 -29.84 23.32 -0.89
N ALA A 11 -31.03 22.85 -1.30
CA ALA A 11 -31.27 21.43 -1.52
C ALA A 11 -30.48 20.87 -2.72
N SER A 12 -30.25 21.68 -3.75
CA SER A 12 -29.49 21.26 -4.95
C SER A 12 -27.98 21.18 -4.69
N TYR A 13 -27.46 21.98 -3.76
CA TYR A 13 -26.03 21.96 -3.39
C TYR A 13 -25.67 20.77 -2.46
N LEU A 14 -26.62 20.33 -1.62
CA LEU A 14 -26.46 19.16 -0.76
C LEU A 14 -26.57 17.83 -1.52
N VAL A 15 -27.34 17.78 -2.61
CA VAL A 15 -27.45 16.58 -3.46
C VAL A 15 -26.21 16.40 -4.34
N LEU A 16 -25.58 17.49 -4.81
CA LEU A 16 -24.34 17.40 -5.60
C LEU A 16 -23.10 17.04 -4.75
N LEU A 17 -23.06 17.45 -3.48
CA LEU A 17 -22.00 17.06 -2.52
C LEU A 17 -22.15 15.60 -2.04
N ALA A 18 -23.35 15.01 -2.11
CA ALA A 18 -23.58 13.62 -1.77
C ALA A 18 -23.23 12.63 -2.92
N THR A 19 -23.18 13.10 -4.17
CA THR A 19 -22.81 12.27 -5.32
C THR A 19 -21.31 12.15 -5.58
N VAL A 20 -20.47 12.98 -4.94
CA VAL A 20 -18.99 12.92 -5.10
C VAL A 20 -18.30 12.06 -4.03
N PHE A 21 -19.02 11.63 -2.99
CA PHE A 21 -18.47 10.74 -1.95
C PHE A 21 -18.87 9.26 -2.11
N ASN A 22 -19.46 8.89 -3.25
CA ASN A 22 -19.78 7.51 -3.63
C ASN A 22 -18.86 6.99 -4.75
N LEU A 23 -17.58 7.39 -4.75
CA LEU A 23 -16.57 6.44 -5.17
C LEU A 23 -16.44 5.45 -4.03
N GLY A 24 -17.17 4.33 -4.16
CA GLY A 24 -16.84 3.14 -3.40
C GLY A 24 -15.34 2.93 -3.53
N ALA A 25 -14.64 2.94 -2.40
CA ALA A 25 -13.36 2.27 -2.32
C ALA A 25 -13.64 0.85 -2.81
N SER A 26 -13.26 0.58 -4.06
CA SER A 26 -13.00 -0.79 -4.46
C SER A 26 -11.92 -1.20 -3.48
N GLU A 27 -12.27 -2.03 -2.49
CA GLU A 27 -11.30 -2.78 -1.71
C GLU A 27 -10.59 -3.70 -2.71
N ALA A 28 -9.69 -3.13 -3.51
CA ALA A 28 -8.57 -3.86 -4.01
C ALA A 28 -7.87 -4.34 -2.74
N SER A 29 -7.97 -5.64 -2.49
CA SER A 29 -7.26 -6.34 -1.43
C SER A 29 -5.76 -6.18 -1.68
N ALA A 30 -5.20 -5.02 -1.31
CA ALA A 30 -3.77 -4.80 -1.34
C ALA A 30 -3.13 -5.82 -0.37
N CYS A 31 -1.93 -6.28 -0.72
CA CYS A 31 -1.20 -7.22 0.12
C CYS A 31 -1.04 -6.63 1.55
N PRO A 32 -1.55 -7.29 2.61
CA PRO A 32 -1.56 -6.72 3.96
C PRO A 32 -0.16 -6.56 4.58
N PHE A 33 0.88 -7.05 3.90
CA PHE A 33 2.28 -6.96 4.31
C PHE A 33 3.05 -5.82 3.63
N CYS A 34 2.43 -5.12 2.67
CA CYS A 34 3.07 -4.05 1.92
C CYS A 34 2.87 -2.70 2.61
N ASN A 35 3.96 -2.09 3.07
CA ASN A 35 3.94 -0.74 3.64
C ASN A 35 3.79 0.28 2.51
N SER A 36 2.91 1.28 2.67
CA SER A 36 2.57 2.34 1.70
C SER A 36 2.82 1.97 0.24
N VAL A 37 1.82 1.36 -0.42
CA VAL A 37 1.90 1.01 -1.85
C VAL A 37 2.35 2.26 -2.61
N SER A 38 3.61 2.29 -3.05
CA SER A 38 4.10 3.31 -3.95
C SER A 38 3.32 3.17 -5.25
N GLN A 39 2.93 4.29 -5.84
CA GLN A 39 2.34 4.29 -7.16
C GLN A 39 3.26 3.53 -8.12
N THR A 40 2.71 2.59 -8.89
CA THR A 40 3.50 1.89 -9.90
C THR A 40 3.85 2.84 -11.03
N LEU A 41 4.93 2.58 -11.76
CA LEU A 41 5.32 3.38 -12.91
C LEU A 41 4.18 3.45 -13.94
N ARG A 42 3.42 2.36 -14.11
CA ARG A 42 2.26 2.33 -14.99
C ARG A 42 1.18 3.29 -14.50
N GLN A 43 0.83 3.23 -13.21
CA GLN A 43 -0.13 4.16 -12.61
C GLN A 43 0.34 5.62 -12.70
N GLU A 44 1.64 5.87 -12.53
CA GLU A 44 2.25 7.19 -12.69
C GLU A 44 2.05 7.68 -14.13
N MET A 45 2.52 6.92 -15.12
CA MET A 45 2.35 7.26 -16.54
C MET A 45 0.88 7.38 -16.98
N GLU A 46 -0.01 6.56 -16.42
CA GLU A 46 -1.45 6.60 -16.69
C GLU A 46 -2.13 7.85 -16.13
N SER A 47 -1.55 8.46 -15.09
CA SER A 47 -2.03 9.72 -14.51
C SER A 47 -1.55 10.96 -15.27
N MET A 48 -0.63 10.80 -16.25
CA MET A 48 -0.09 11.90 -17.06
C MET A 48 -0.89 12.11 -18.35
N ASP A 49 -0.94 13.36 -18.83
CA ASP A 49 -1.52 13.70 -20.14
C ASP A 49 -0.55 13.41 -21.29
N ALA A 50 0.75 13.58 -21.03
CA ALA A 50 1.79 13.32 -22.01
C ALA A 50 3.01 12.63 -21.38
N VAL A 51 3.52 11.58 -22.04
CA VAL A 51 4.69 10.82 -21.60
C VAL A 51 5.58 10.56 -22.81
N ALA A 52 6.87 10.86 -22.68
CA ALA A 52 7.82 10.74 -23.78
C ALA A 52 9.23 10.38 -23.31
N PHE A 53 10.02 9.82 -24.22
CA PHE A 53 11.47 9.78 -24.10
C PHE A 53 12.10 10.93 -24.86
N GLY A 54 13.10 11.56 -24.26
CA GLY A 54 13.87 12.60 -24.91
C GLY A 54 15.32 12.64 -24.45
N THR A 55 16.15 13.37 -25.19
CA THR A 55 17.51 13.69 -24.76
C THR A 55 17.64 15.18 -24.52
N ILE A 56 18.49 15.55 -23.58
CA ILE A 56 18.81 16.97 -23.40
C ILE A 56 19.49 17.54 -24.66
N VAL A 57 19.15 18.78 -25.02
CA VAL A 57 19.82 19.53 -26.09
C VAL A 57 21.14 20.10 -25.51
N PRO A 58 22.30 19.79 -26.11
CA PRO A 58 23.58 20.26 -25.59
C PRO A 58 23.65 21.79 -25.46
N GLY A 59 24.21 22.27 -24.35
CA GLY A 59 24.39 23.71 -24.08
C GLY A 59 23.10 24.49 -23.78
N SER A 60 21.97 23.81 -23.61
CA SER A 60 20.68 24.48 -23.35
C SER A 60 20.33 24.69 -21.87
N GLN A 61 21.15 24.18 -20.95
CA GLN A 61 20.95 24.32 -19.51
C GLN A 61 21.12 25.79 -19.10
N SER A 62 20.12 26.36 -18.42
CA SER A 62 20.18 27.69 -17.81
C SER A 62 20.28 27.54 -16.29
N ASP A 63 21.40 27.96 -15.70
CA ASP A 63 21.55 28.01 -14.24
C ASP A 63 20.69 29.13 -13.62
N GLU A 64 20.38 30.19 -14.39
CA GLU A 64 19.58 31.34 -13.93
C GLU A 64 18.09 30.97 -13.86
N ASP A 65 17.57 30.35 -14.91
CA ASP A 65 16.16 29.97 -15.02
C ASP A 65 15.87 28.56 -14.49
N ALA A 66 16.92 27.81 -14.17
CA ALA A 66 16.87 26.41 -13.76
C ALA A 66 16.05 25.53 -14.72
N ASP A 67 16.32 25.67 -16.02
CA ASP A 67 15.65 24.93 -17.09
C ASP A 67 16.65 24.35 -18.10
N ALA A 68 16.16 23.45 -18.95
CA ALA A 68 16.88 22.96 -20.11
C ALA A 68 15.93 22.62 -21.26
N MET A 69 16.48 22.55 -22.47
CA MET A 69 15.74 22.07 -23.63
C MET A 69 15.93 20.56 -23.80
N PHE A 70 14.85 19.84 -24.08
CA PHE A 70 14.85 18.41 -24.36
C PHE A 70 14.26 18.14 -25.74
N LEU A 71 14.93 17.30 -26.53
CA LEU A 71 14.46 16.84 -27.83
C LEU A 71 13.68 15.53 -27.64
N VAL A 72 12.42 15.51 -28.04
CA VAL A 72 11.54 14.33 -27.97
C VAL A 72 11.91 13.35 -29.08
N HIS A 73 12.19 12.09 -28.70
CA HIS A 73 12.49 11.00 -29.64
C HIS A 73 11.33 10.02 -29.79
N THR A 74 10.63 9.74 -28.69
CA THR A 74 9.52 8.78 -28.67
C THR A 74 8.41 9.33 -27.82
N VAL A 75 7.17 9.25 -28.30
CA VAL A 75 5.98 9.58 -27.51
C VAL A 75 5.32 8.27 -27.09
N LEU A 76 5.18 8.07 -25.78
CA LEU A 76 4.51 6.90 -25.20
C LEU A 76 3.01 7.20 -24.97
N ARG A 77 2.68 8.44 -24.62
CA ARG A 77 1.32 8.94 -24.41
C ARG A 77 1.21 10.40 -24.83
N GLY A 78 0.04 10.80 -25.32
CA GLY A 78 -0.25 12.19 -25.68
C GLY A 78 0.17 12.56 -27.11
N ASN A 79 -0.05 11.67 -28.08
CA ASN A 79 0.31 11.89 -29.50
C ASN A 79 -0.35 13.14 -30.12
N GLU A 80 -1.44 13.62 -29.54
CA GLU A 80 -2.11 14.86 -29.96
C GLU A 80 -1.45 16.11 -29.34
N LEU A 81 -0.73 15.94 -28.23
CA LEU A 81 -0.09 16.99 -27.43
C LEU A 81 1.41 17.13 -27.74
N LEU A 82 2.07 16.03 -28.14
CA LEU A 82 3.50 15.97 -28.42
C LEU A 82 3.81 15.42 -29.81
N LYS A 83 4.92 15.89 -30.40
CA LYS A 83 5.45 15.36 -31.66
C LYS A 83 6.89 14.91 -31.50
N VAL A 84 7.24 13.80 -32.15
CA VAL A 84 8.65 13.39 -32.30
C VAL A 84 9.43 14.51 -33.01
N GLY A 85 10.61 14.83 -32.50
CA GLY A 85 11.45 15.93 -32.94
C GLY A 85 11.12 17.30 -32.33
N GLN A 86 10.04 17.40 -31.53
CA GLN A 86 9.73 18.61 -30.79
C GLN A 86 10.80 18.89 -29.73
N LYS A 87 11.15 20.16 -29.56
CA LYS A 87 11.98 20.63 -28.45
C LYS A 87 11.09 21.21 -27.35
N LEU A 88 11.29 20.74 -26.13
CA LEU A 88 10.54 21.13 -24.94
C LEU A 88 11.45 21.87 -23.98
N ARG A 89 11.00 22.99 -23.43
CA ARG A 89 11.68 23.67 -22.33
C ARG A 89 11.08 23.17 -21.03
N VAL A 90 11.91 22.59 -20.16
CA VAL A 90 11.46 21.96 -18.92
C VAL A 90 12.36 22.38 -17.76
N ASN A 91 11.76 22.63 -16.60
CA ASN A 91 12.50 22.90 -15.37
C ASN A 91 13.43 21.74 -15.04
N TYR A 92 14.73 22.02 -14.92
CA TYR A 92 15.77 21.02 -14.71
C TYR A 92 16.93 21.63 -13.93
N PHE A 93 17.11 21.15 -12.70
CA PHE A 93 18.14 21.63 -11.77
C PHE A 93 19.42 20.75 -11.79
N GLY A 94 19.48 19.77 -12.69
CA GLY A 94 20.54 18.77 -12.74
C GLY A 94 21.65 19.09 -13.73
N ARG A 95 22.65 18.21 -13.78
CA ARG A 95 23.65 18.18 -14.85
C ARG A 95 23.48 16.91 -15.66
N ALA A 96 23.27 17.07 -16.95
CA ALA A 96 23.14 15.97 -17.88
C ALA A 96 24.39 15.85 -18.77
N LYS A 97 24.79 14.61 -19.07
CA LYS A 97 25.79 14.35 -20.11
C LYS A 97 25.13 14.50 -21.49
N GLU A 98 25.93 14.86 -22.49
CA GLU A 98 25.47 14.85 -23.87
C GLU A 98 24.96 13.46 -24.27
N GLY A 99 23.81 13.42 -24.93
CA GLY A 99 23.15 12.17 -25.34
C GLY A 99 22.48 11.39 -24.20
N GLN A 100 22.42 11.92 -22.97
CA GLN A 100 21.69 11.28 -21.87
C GLN A 100 20.18 11.30 -22.13
N HIS A 101 19.54 10.16 -21.88
CA HIS A 101 18.10 9.95 -22.07
C HIS A 101 17.31 10.27 -20.81
N PHE A 102 16.08 10.74 -21.00
CA PHE A 102 15.16 11.15 -19.96
C PHE A 102 13.75 10.64 -20.24
N LEU A 103 13.04 10.26 -19.18
CA LEU A 103 11.59 10.16 -19.16
C LEU A 103 11.02 11.55 -18.87
N LEU A 104 10.15 12.02 -19.76
CA LEU A 104 9.47 13.31 -19.70
C LEU A 104 8.00 13.06 -19.46
N MET A 105 7.42 13.70 -18.44
CA MET A 105 6.01 13.55 -18.06
C MET A 105 5.38 14.92 -17.86
N GLY A 106 4.20 15.12 -18.45
CA GLY A 106 3.48 16.39 -18.40
C GLY A 106 1.98 16.22 -18.18
N ILE A 107 1.39 17.21 -17.52
CA ILE A 107 -0.04 17.30 -17.17
C ILE A 107 -0.63 18.66 -17.57
N ASP A 108 -1.96 18.80 -17.52
CA ASP A 108 -2.70 20.06 -17.69
C ASP A 108 -2.61 20.66 -19.11
N PRO A 109 -3.17 20.00 -20.14
CA PRO A 109 -3.28 20.59 -21.47
C PRO A 109 -4.17 21.86 -21.49
N PRO A 110 -3.95 22.81 -22.43
CA PRO A 110 -3.03 22.72 -23.57
C PRO A 110 -1.58 23.11 -23.24
N ASP A 111 -1.35 23.85 -22.15
CA ASP A 111 -0.03 24.33 -21.75
C ASP A 111 0.58 23.38 -20.70
N LEU A 112 1.12 22.26 -21.20
CA LEU A 112 1.60 21.18 -20.35
C LEU A 112 2.61 21.66 -19.29
N LEU A 113 2.31 21.33 -18.02
CA LEU A 113 3.20 21.46 -16.89
C LEU A 113 4.03 20.19 -16.75
N TRP A 114 5.35 20.34 -16.82
CA TRP A 114 6.28 19.21 -16.83
C TRP A 114 6.83 18.89 -15.45
N SER A 115 6.86 17.61 -15.11
CA SER A 115 7.63 17.13 -13.96
C SER A 115 9.13 17.29 -14.21
N SER A 116 9.92 17.18 -13.14
CA SER A 116 11.38 17.11 -13.26
C SER A 116 11.77 15.93 -14.16
N PRO A 117 12.51 16.14 -15.27
CA PRO A 117 12.94 15.06 -16.16
C PRO A 117 13.72 13.99 -15.41
N LEU A 118 13.29 12.73 -15.54
CA LEU A 118 13.92 11.61 -14.87
C LEU A 118 14.99 11.01 -15.79
N PRO A 119 16.29 11.02 -15.41
CA PRO A 119 17.33 10.39 -16.21
C PRO A 119 17.14 8.87 -16.25
N ILE A 120 17.24 8.27 -17.44
CA ILE A 120 17.03 6.83 -17.64
C ILE A 120 18.15 6.22 -18.51
N SER A 121 18.44 4.94 -18.27
CA SER A 121 19.34 4.15 -19.11
C SER A 121 18.59 3.57 -20.31
N TYR A 122 19.31 2.98 -21.26
CA TYR A 122 18.68 2.20 -22.34
C TYR A 122 17.92 0.97 -21.81
N VAL A 123 18.37 0.37 -20.70
CA VAL A 123 17.69 -0.76 -20.06
C VAL A 123 16.35 -0.29 -19.51
N ALA A 124 16.33 0.83 -18.79
CA ALA A 124 15.10 1.46 -18.32
C ALA A 124 14.17 1.88 -19.45
N MET A 125 14.67 2.43 -20.55
CA MET A 125 13.83 2.77 -21.72
C MET A 125 13.12 1.53 -22.28
N ASN A 126 13.84 0.42 -22.46
CA ASN A 126 13.26 -0.83 -22.93
C ASN A 126 12.24 -1.41 -21.95
N TYR A 127 12.52 -1.32 -20.65
CA TYR A 127 11.60 -1.72 -19.59
C TYR A 127 10.30 -0.90 -19.63
N ILE A 128 10.40 0.43 -19.59
CA ILE A 128 9.24 1.34 -19.63
C ILE A 128 8.41 1.10 -20.90
N HIS A 129 9.07 0.93 -22.05
CA HIS A 129 8.39 0.58 -23.28
C HIS A 129 7.66 -0.75 -23.19
N SER A 130 8.25 -1.77 -22.54
CA SER A 130 7.59 -3.06 -22.32
C SER A 130 6.38 -2.92 -21.40
N VAL A 131 6.52 -2.20 -20.27
CA VAL A 131 5.44 -1.94 -19.30
C VAL A 131 4.24 -1.26 -19.95
N ASN A 132 4.49 -0.26 -20.82
CA ASN A 132 3.43 0.44 -21.55
C ASN A 132 2.63 -0.46 -22.50
N ASN A 133 3.21 -1.60 -22.92
CA ASN A 133 2.62 -2.53 -23.88
C ASN A 133 2.16 -3.84 -23.24
N LEU A 134 2.31 -4.00 -21.91
CA LEU A 134 1.82 -5.20 -21.22
C LEU A 134 0.29 -5.30 -21.30
N PRO A 135 -0.25 -6.53 -21.41
CA PRO A 135 -1.69 -6.74 -21.38
C PRO A 135 -2.29 -6.32 -20.03
N GLU A 136 -3.60 -6.08 -20.00
CA GLU A 136 -4.32 -5.79 -18.75
C GLU A 136 -4.42 -7.00 -17.81
N ASP A 137 -4.15 -8.21 -18.31
CA ASP A 137 -4.16 -9.43 -17.52
C ASP A 137 -3.14 -9.36 -16.37
N SER A 138 -3.62 -9.50 -15.13
CA SER A 138 -2.78 -9.36 -13.94
C SER A 138 -1.70 -10.44 -13.85
N LEU A 139 -1.95 -11.66 -14.35
CA LEU A 139 -1.00 -12.76 -14.20
C LEU A 139 0.19 -12.60 -15.14
N GLU A 140 -0.05 -12.30 -16.42
CA GLU A 140 1.02 -12.05 -17.40
C GLU A 140 1.88 -10.85 -17.00
N ARG A 141 1.28 -9.79 -16.43
CA ARG A 141 2.02 -8.66 -15.86
C ARG A 141 2.94 -9.09 -14.72
N LEU A 142 2.42 -9.81 -13.73
CA LEU A 142 3.23 -10.22 -12.59
C LEU A 142 4.37 -11.17 -12.98
N LYS A 143 4.17 -12.03 -13.99
CA LYS A 143 5.25 -12.85 -14.57
C LYS A 143 6.38 -11.98 -15.13
N PHE A 144 6.04 -10.89 -15.83
CA PHE A 144 7.02 -9.93 -16.33
C PHE A 144 7.77 -9.26 -15.17
N PHE A 145 7.06 -8.70 -14.19
CA PHE A 145 7.66 -7.97 -13.08
C PHE A 145 8.53 -8.84 -12.17
N MET A 146 8.18 -10.12 -11.97
CA MET A 146 8.98 -11.07 -11.17
C MET A 146 10.42 -11.21 -11.70
N GLY A 147 10.63 -11.04 -13.01
CA GLY A 147 11.95 -11.08 -13.63
C GLY A 147 12.87 -9.90 -13.27
N TYR A 148 12.33 -8.87 -12.62
CA TYR A 148 13.06 -7.65 -12.24
C TYR A 148 13.29 -7.50 -10.74
N PHE A 149 12.94 -8.52 -9.94
CA PHE A 149 13.34 -8.55 -8.52
C PHE A 149 14.85 -8.49 -8.37
N GLU A 150 15.31 -7.69 -7.39
CA GLU A 150 16.71 -7.38 -7.13
C GLU A 150 17.51 -6.86 -8.35
N HIS A 151 16.83 -6.34 -9.39
CA HIS A 151 17.51 -5.71 -10.50
C HIS A 151 18.36 -4.50 -10.01
N PRO A 152 19.62 -4.35 -10.48
CA PRO A 152 20.54 -3.32 -9.99
C PRO A 152 20.10 -1.89 -10.30
N GLU A 153 19.29 -1.70 -11.35
CA GLU A 153 18.60 -0.43 -11.57
C GLU A 153 17.36 -0.34 -10.67
N THR A 154 17.40 0.60 -9.73
CA THR A 154 16.37 0.79 -8.70
C THR A 154 15.01 1.15 -9.25
N LEU A 155 14.93 1.80 -10.42
CA LEU A 155 13.66 2.08 -11.11
C LEU A 155 12.91 0.78 -11.42
N LEU A 156 13.61 -0.21 -11.98
CA LEU A 156 13.03 -1.47 -12.43
C LEU A 156 12.66 -2.36 -11.25
N SER A 157 13.59 -2.53 -10.31
CA SER A 157 13.30 -3.34 -9.12
C SER A 157 12.22 -2.69 -8.26
N GLY A 158 12.28 -1.37 -8.04
CA GLY A 158 11.26 -0.62 -7.31
C GLY A 158 9.86 -0.77 -7.90
N ASP A 159 9.73 -0.61 -9.21
CA ASP A 159 8.44 -0.78 -9.91
C ASP A 159 7.92 -2.22 -9.80
N ALA A 160 8.80 -3.23 -9.94
CA ALA A 160 8.41 -4.62 -9.76
C ALA A 160 7.84 -4.91 -8.35
N TYR A 161 8.44 -4.36 -7.29
CA TYR A 161 7.88 -4.51 -5.93
C TYR A 161 6.56 -3.76 -5.77
N ALA A 162 6.41 -2.57 -6.38
CA ALA A 162 5.18 -1.80 -6.33
C ALA A 162 4.01 -2.56 -6.99
N GLU A 163 4.26 -3.20 -8.13
CA GLU A 163 3.29 -4.02 -8.85
C GLU A 163 2.86 -5.25 -8.04
N PHE A 164 3.79 -5.91 -7.36
CA PHE A 164 3.45 -7.02 -6.45
C PHE A 164 2.74 -6.55 -5.17
N ALA A 165 3.07 -5.35 -4.67
CA ALA A 165 2.39 -4.78 -3.50
C ALA A 165 0.93 -4.42 -3.78
N ALA A 166 0.65 -3.93 -4.99
CA ALA A 166 -0.70 -3.61 -5.45
C ALA A 166 -1.51 -4.85 -5.86
N ALA A 167 -0.87 -6.00 -6.08
CA ALA A 167 -1.53 -7.20 -6.57
C ALA A 167 -2.39 -7.88 -5.51
N PRO A 168 -3.60 -8.37 -5.88
CA PRO A 168 -4.38 -9.22 -4.99
C PRO A 168 -3.65 -10.55 -4.77
N TYR A 169 -3.72 -11.07 -3.54
CA TYR A 169 -3.01 -12.29 -3.15
C TYR A 169 -3.33 -13.50 -4.05
N SER A 170 -4.58 -13.62 -4.50
CA SER A 170 -5.03 -14.68 -5.43
C SER A 170 -4.35 -14.64 -6.81
N ALA A 171 -3.90 -13.47 -7.27
CA ALA A 171 -3.12 -13.35 -8.49
C ALA A 171 -1.67 -13.82 -8.26
N VAL A 172 -1.10 -13.49 -7.09
CA VAL A 172 0.25 -13.96 -6.71
C VAL A 172 0.29 -15.48 -6.55
N GLN A 173 -0.76 -16.09 -5.99
CA GLN A 173 -0.89 -17.54 -5.87
C GLN A 173 -0.80 -18.27 -7.22
N GLN A 174 -1.34 -17.67 -8.29
CA GLN A 174 -1.32 -18.26 -9.64
C GLN A 174 0.10 -18.32 -10.24
N LEU A 175 1.07 -17.57 -9.69
CA LEU A 175 2.47 -17.60 -10.11
C LEU A 175 3.25 -18.79 -9.56
N LYS A 176 2.64 -19.63 -8.70
CA LYS A 176 3.29 -20.78 -8.06
C LYS A 176 4.17 -21.62 -9.02
N PRO A 177 3.72 -21.96 -10.25
CA PRO A 177 4.53 -22.79 -11.15
C PRO A 177 5.81 -22.12 -11.68
N GLN A 178 5.90 -20.79 -11.58
CA GLN A 178 7.03 -20.00 -12.08
C GLN A 178 7.97 -19.54 -10.96
N MET A 179 7.61 -19.72 -9.69
CA MET A 179 8.43 -19.32 -8.56
C MET A 179 9.65 -20.22 -8.38
N ASN A 180 10.80 -19.61 -8.13
CA ASN A 180 12.03 -20.33 -7.79
C ASN A 180 12.20 -20.41 -6.27
N ARG A 181 11.78 -21.53 -5.68
CA ARG A 181 11.87 -21.79 -4.23
C ARG A 181 13.29 -21.62 -3.68
N GLU A 182 14.30 -22.17 -4.37
CA GLU A 182 15.70 -22.10 -3.90
C GLU A 182 16.20 -20.66 -3.82
N GLN A 183 15.91 -19.87 -4.86
CA GLN A 183 16.26 -18.45 -4.89
C GLN A 183 15.54 -17.65 -3.80
N LEU A 184 14.26 -17.92 -3.56
CA LEU A 184 13.51 -17.27 -2.47
C LEU A 184 14.13 -17.57 -1.11
N LEU A 185 14.51 -18.82 -0.85
CA LEU A 185 15.21 -19.19 0.39
C LEU A 185 16.53 -18.43 0.54
N ASP A 186 17.31 -18.30 -0.54
CA ASP A 186 18.56 -17.52 -0.53
C ASP A 186 18.33 -16.05 -0.22
N TRP A 187 17.35 -15.41 -0.86
CA TRP A 187 17.00 -14.02 -0.58
C TRP A 187 16.42 -13.80 0.82
N ILE A 188 15.69 -14.77 1.38
CA ILE A 188 15.16 -14.67 2.76
C ILE A 188 16.29 -14.67 3.79
N LYS A 189 17.37 -15.43 3.55
CA LYS A 189 18.55 -15.50 4.42
C LYS A 189 19.47 -14.28 4.28
N ASP A 190 19.41 -13.56 3.17
CA ASP A 190 20.27 -12.40 2.92
C ASP A 190 19.78 -11.17 3.70
N THR A 191 20.41 -10.90 4.84
CA THR A 191 20.09 -9.76 5.70
C THR A 191 20.50 -8.41 5.12
N SER A 192 21.21 -8.38 3.97
CA SER A 192 21.49 -7.14 3.24
C SER A 192 20.30 -6.68 2.40
N ILE A 193 19.35 -7.57 2.10
CA ILE A 193 18.12 -7.24 1.37
C ILE A 193 17.17 -6.47 2.29
N PRO A 194 16.59 -5.34 1.82
CA PRO A 194 15.60 -4.57 2.56
C PRO A 194 14.43 -5.41 3.12
N PRO A 195 13.98 -5.16 4.36
CA PRO A 195 12.90 -5.94 5.00
C PRO A 195 11.58 -5.98 4.22
N ASP A 196 11.23 -4.92 3.52
CA ASP A 196 10.05 -4.84 2.65
C ASP A 196 10.11 -5.83 1.48
N ARG A 197 11.28 -6.01 0.86
CA ARG A 197 11.49 -7.01 -0.20
C ARG A 197 11.48 -8.43 0.36
N ARG A 198 12.13 -8.64 1.52
CA ARG A 198 12.13 -9.95 2.21
C ARG A 198 10.72 -10.41 2.58
N ARG A 199 9.81 -9.49 2.96
CA ARG A 199 8.38 -9.82 3.18
C ARG A 199 7.74 -10.43 1.94
N LEU A 200 7.97 -9.85 0.76
CA LEU A 200 7.44 -10.42 -0.48
C LEU A 200 7.96 -11.84 -0.73
N TYR A 201 9.24 -12.09 -0.47
CA TYR A 201 9.81 -13.43 -0.65
C TYR A 201 9.23 -14.45 0.33
N LEU A 202 8.95 -14.05 1.58
CA LEU A 202 8.26 -14.89 2.55
C LEU A 202 6.82 -15.21 2.09
N VAL A 203 6.08 -14.23 1.54
CA VAL A 203 4.76 -14.47 0.97
C VAL A 203 4.82 -15.47 -0.19
N MET A 204 5.80 -15.31 -1.10
CA MET A 204 6.00 -16.22 -2.22
C MET A 204 6.45 -17.62 -1.76
N LEU A 205 7.32 -17.71 -0.76
CA LEU A 205 7.71 -18.98 -0.16
C LEU A 205 6.52 -19.68 0.48
N GLY A 206 5.59 -18.95 1.11
CA GLY A 206 4.34 -19.54 1.60
C GLY A 206 3.49 -20.19 0.49
N ILE A 207 3.63 -19.72 -0.76
CA ILE A 207 2.89 -20.26 -1.92
C ILE A 207 3.59 -21.49 -2.52
N CYS A 208 4.90 -21.41 -2.75
CA CYS A 208 5.65 -22.44 -3.48
C CYS A 208 6.54 -23.34 -2.61
N GLY A 209 6.65 -23.05 -1.31
CA GLY A 209 7.48 -23.77 -0.36
C GLY A 209 6.91 -25.12 0.05
N GLU A 210 7.72 -25.84 0.82
CA GLU A 210 7.42 -27.17 1.35
C GLU A 210 7.45 -27.16 2.89
N PRO A 211 6.80 -28.13 3.56
CA PRO A 211 6.78 -28.20 5.03
C PRO A 211 8.17 -28.21 5.70
N SER A 212 9.21 -28.66 4.99
CA SER A 212 10.60 -28.63 5.47
C SER A 212 11.20 -27.22 5.55
N ASP A 213 10.70 -26.26 4.76
CA ASP A 213 11.19 -24.88 4.77
C ASP A 213 10.83 -24.16 6.07
N ALA A 214 9.81 -24.64 6.78
CA ALA A 214 9.40 -24.09 8.05
C ALA A 214 10.49 -24.20 9.13
N ASP A 215 11.40 -25.17 9.03
CA ASP A 215 12.49 -25.32 10.01
C ASP A 215 13.48 -24.14 9.94
N LEU A 216 13.72 -23.60 8.73
CA LEU A 216 14.48 -22.36 8.55
C LEU A 216 13.74 -21.19 9.21
N LEU A 217 12.44 -21.04 8.98
CA LEU A 217 11.66 -19.92 9.50
C LEU A 217 11.56 -19.96 11.03
N GLU A 218 11.40 -21.14 11.63
CA GLU A 218 11.48 -21.30 13.09
C GLU A 218 12.85 -20.85 13.61
N SER A 219 13.94 -21.27 12.97
CA SER A 219 15.29 -20.86 13.39
C SER A 219 15.48 -19.33 13.33
N LEU A 220 14.93 -18.68 12.31
CA LEU A 220 14.98 -17.22 12.16
C LEU A 220 14.11 -16.53 13.23
N MET A 221 12.90 -17.02 13.50
CA MET A 221 12.00 -16.46 14.52
C MET A 221 12.60 -16.55 15.93
N ARG A 222 13.37 -17.60 16.22
CA ARG A 222 14.07 -17.80 17.50
C ARG A 222 15.42 -17.07 17.59
N SER A 223 15.89 -16.42 16.52
CA SER A 223 17.18 -15.73 16.52
C SER A 223 17.18 -14.48 17.41
N ASP A 224 18.26 -14.28 18.16
CA ASP A 224 18.50 -13.04 18.92
C ASP A 224 18.93 -11.87 18.03
N ASN A 225 19.28 -12.12 16.76
CA ASN A 225 19.66 -11.06 15.82
C ASN A 225 18.41 -10.42 15.19
N PRO A 226 18.14 -9.12 15.42
CA PRO A 226 16.97 -8.45 14.86
C PRO A 226 16.92 -8.47 13.32
N SER A 227 18.08 -8.53 12.66
CA SER A 227 18.16 -8.57 11.19
C SER A 227 17.61 -9.87 10.63
N ASP A 228 17.78 -10.98 11.35
CA ASP A 228 17.26 -12.28 10.92
C ASP A 228 15.72 -12.26 10.92
N ARG A 229 15.15 -11.61 11.95
CA ARG A 229 13.71 -11.47 12.20
C ARG A 229 13.05 -10.33 11.41
N ALA A 230 13.75 -9.65 10.52
CA ALA A 230 13.15 -8.56 9.74
C ALA A 230 12.05 -9.10 8.81
N GLY A 231 10.87 -8.45 8.83
CA GLY A 231 9.67 -8.96 8.15
C GLY A 231 8.95 -10.08 8.92
N LEU A 232 9.02 -10.05 10.26
CA LEU A 232 8.49 -11.08 11.16
C LEU A 232 7.02 -11.43 10.90
N ASP A 233 6.18 -10.46 10.52
CA ASP A 233 4.78 -10.66 10.16
C ASP A 233 4.61 -11.62 8.98
N ALA A 234 5.29 -11.36 7.87
CA ALA A 234 5.28 -12.25 6.71
C ALA A 234 5.98 -13.60 7.02
N MET A 235 6.96 -13.60 7.93
CA MET A 235 7.66 -14.80 8.35
C MET A 235 6.77 -15.75 9.14
N ILE A 236 6.03 -15.22 10.13
CA ILE A 236 5.05 -15.96 10.91
C ILE A 236 3.95 -16.48 9.98
N ALA A 237 3.45 -15.64 9.07
CA ALA A 237 2.43 -16.04 8.12
C ALA A 237 2.92 -17.20 7.23
N CYS A 238 4.13 -17.09 6.67
CA CYS A 238 4.75 -18.14 5.87
C CYS A 238 4.95 -19.43 6.67
N TYR A 239 5.47 -19.34 7.90
CA TYR A 239 5.66 -20.50 8.76
C TYR A 239 4.35 -21.22 9.03
N ALA A 240 3.29 -20.49 9.38
CA ALA A 240 1.99 -21.06 9.63
C ALA A 240 1.34 -21.66 8.36
N THR A 241 1.59 -21.08 7.18
CA THR A 241 1.19 -21.69 5.90
C THR A 241 1.86 -23.04 5.68
N LEU A 242 3.16 -23.15 5.98
CA LEU A 242 3.96 -24.34 5.68
C LEU A 242 3.78 -25.47 6.72
N LYS A 243 3.61 -25.13 8.01
CA LYS A 243 3.33 -26.12 9.07
C LYS A 243 1.84 -26.45 9.21
N GLY A 244 0.94 -25.55 8.81
CA GLY A 244 -0.49 -25.67 9.09
C GLY A 244 -0.85 -25.33 10.54
N PRO A 245 -2.00 -25.82 11.05
CA PRO A 245 -2.53 -25.44 12.37
C PRO A 245 -1.58 -25.70 13.55
N GLU A 246 -0.76 -26.75 13.49
CA GLU A 246 0.23 -27.08 14.54
C GLU A 246 1.32 -26.01 14.67
N GLY A 247 1.58 -25.25 13.60
CA GLY A 247 2.53 -24.13 13.64
C GLY A 247 2.11 -23.00 14.59
N LEU A 248 0.82 -22.89 14.91
CA LEU A 248 0.34 -21.86 15.83
C LEU A 248 0.81 -22.09 17.27
N ASP A 249 1.14 -23.31 17.68
CA ASP A 249 1.62 -23.58 19.04
C ASP A 249 2.94 -22.84 19.32
N LEU A 250 3.85 -22.82 18.33
CA LEU A 250 5.09 -22.05 18.41
C LEU A 250 4.83 -20.55 18.42
N ILE A 251 3.88 -20.08 17.61
CA ILE A 251 3.55 -18.65 17.48
C ILE A 251 2.93 -18.15 18.79
N ASP A 252 2.09 -18.97 19.40
CA ASP A 252 1.50 -18.73 20.72
C ASP A 252 2.62 -18.63 21.77
N GLU A 253 3.53 -19.61 21.83
CA GLU A 253 4.68 -19.65 22.74
C GLU A 253 5.57 -18.42 22.60
N LEU A 254 5.93 -18.02 21.38
CA LEU A 254 6.93 -16.98 21.17
C LEU A 254 6.36 -15.57 21.31
N PHE A 255 5.11 -15.35 20.87
CA PHE A 255 4.60 -13.99 20.61
C PHE A 255 3.28 -13.66 21.29
N LEU A 256 2.32 -14.60 21.35
CA LEU A 256 0.95 -14.26 21.81
C LEU A 256 0.77 -14.48 23.31
N ALA A 257 1.10 -15.67 23.81
CA ALA A 257 1.05 -16.00 25.23
C ALA A 257 2.26 -15.47 26.02
N ASN A 258 3.37 -15.17 25.34
CA ASN A 258 4.57 -14.63 25.98
C ASN A 258 4.39 -13.16 26.38
N GLU A 259 4.15 -12.91 27.67
CA GLU A 259 4.00 -11.57 28.23
C GLU A 259 5.25 -10.70 28.07
N GLU A 260 6.44 -11.31 27.96
CA GLU A 260 7.72 -10.62 27.74
C GLU A 260 7.97 -10.27 26.27
N SER A 261 7.14 -10.78 25.35
CA SER A 261 7.30 -10.48 23.93
C SER A 261 7.03 -9.01 23.65
N GLU A 262 7.97 -8.35 22.97
CA GLU A 262 7.86 -6.93 22.62
C GLU A 262 6.58 -6.63 21.82
N TYR A 263 6.04 -5.41 22.00
CA TYR A 263 4.84 -4.95 21.30
C TYR A 263 4.92 -5.20 19.79
N ALA A 264 6.03 -4.83 19.15
CA ALA A 264 6.20 -4.96 17.70
C ALA A 264 6.12 -6.42 17.23
N ASN A 265 6.64 -7.36 18.03
CA ASN A 265 6.63 -8.78 17.71
C ASN A 265 5.24 -9.40 17.91
N THR A 266 4.58 -9.03 19.02
CA THR A 266 3.18 -9.43 19.27
C THR A 266 2.26 -8.89 18.16
N TYR A 267 2.44 -7.63 17.78
CA TYR A 267 1.68 -7.00 16.69
C TYR A 267 1.93 -7.70 15.34
N ALA A 268 3.18 -8.06 15.04
CA ALA A 268 3.52 -8.82 13.84
C ALA A 268 2.81 -10.19 13.80
N ALA A 269 2.74 -10.90 14.93
CA ALA A 269 2.00 -12.16 15.04
C ALA A 269 0.49 -11.96 14.82
N ILE A 270 -0.11 -10.93 15.41
CA ILE A 270 -1.52 -10.57 15.19
C ILE A 270 -1.78 -10.30 13.70
N MET A 271 -0.91 -9.55 13.02
CA MET A 271 -1.04 -9.27 11.58
C MET A 271 -0.96 -10.54 10.73
N ALA A 272 -0.05 -11.45 11.06
CA ALA A 272 0.08 -12.73 10.38
C ALA A 272 -1.18 -13.60 10.52
N LEU A 273 -1.75 -13.68 11.72
CA LEU A 273 -3.00 -14.40 11.96
C LEU A 273 -4.18 -13.70 11.29
N ARG A 274 -4.22 -12.37 11.28
CA ARG A 274 -5.25 -11.61 10.54
C ARG A 274 -5.27 -11.97 9.07
N PHE A 275 -4.10 -12.04 8.43
CA PHE A 275 -3.96 -12.51 7.05
C PHE A 275 -4.53 -13.93 6.88
N HIS A 276 -4.23 -14.86 7.77
CA HIS A 276 -4.75 -16.23 7.68
C HIS A 276 -6.27 -16.31 7.86
N GLY A 277 -6.85 -15.43 8.67
CA GLY A 277 -8.30 -15.33 8.88
C GLY A 277 -9.05 -14.57 7.79
N THR A 278 -8.36 -13.99 6.80
CA THR A 278 -8.97 -13.29 5.66
C THR A 278 -8.60 -13.92 4.32
N ASP A 279 -7.30 -13.96 3.99
CA ASP A 279 -6.79 -14.26 2.64
C ASP A 279 -6.00 -15.57 2.59
N GLY A 280 -5.34 -15.97 3.68
CA GLY A 280 -4.46 -17.13 3.72
C GLY A 280 -5.23 -18.46 3.62
N GLY A 281 -6.26 -18.65 4.46
CA GLY A 281 -7.20 -19.76 4.36
C GLY A 281 -6.65 -21.17 4.64
N VAL A 282 -5.41 -21.29 5.13
CA VAL A 282 -4.77 -22.59 5.44
C VAL A 282 -5.04 -23.05 6.88
N ILE A 283 -5.36 -22.12 7.78
CA ILE A 283 -5.57 -22.38 9.20
C ILE A 283 -7.06 -22.44 9.49
N ASP A 284 -7.49 -23.44 10.26
CA ASP A 284 -8.86 -23.52 10.75
C ASP A 284 -9.22 -22.30 11.61
N LYS A 285 -10.41 -21.74 11.36
CA LYS A 285 -10.87 -20.51 12.01
C LYS A 285 -10.97 -20.66 13.52
N GLN A 286 -11.34 -21.83 14.05
CA GLN A 286 -11.44 -22.03 15.50
C GLN A 286 -10.05 -22.00 16.14
N ARG A 287 -9.07 -22.71 15.57
CA ARG A 287 -7.69 -22.70 16.06
C ARG A 287 -7.07 -21.29 16.01
N LEU A 288 -7.37 -20.53 14.97
CA LEU A 288 -6.92 -19.14 14.83
C LEU A 288 -7.52 -18.23 15.91
N LEU A 289 -8.83 -18.36 16.17
CA LEU A 289 -9.51 -17.62 17.23
C LEU A 289 -8.97 -17.97 18.63
N GLU A 290 -8.61 -19.23 18.87
CA GLU A 290 -7.94 -19.65 20.11
C GLU A 290 -6.65 -18.87 20.34
N SER A 291 -5.76 -18.78 19.34
CA SER A 291 -4.54 -17.95 19.42
C SER A 291 -4.85 -16.48 19.66
N MET A 292 -5.82 -15.91 18.92
CA MET A 292 -6.16 -14.48 19.05
C MET A 292 -6.72 -14.14 20.44
N ARG A 293 -7.43 -15.07 21.09
CA ARG A 293 -7.96 -14.88 22.44
C ARG A 293 -6.87 -14.79 23.50
N LEU A 294 -5.68 -15.36 23.29
CA LEU A 294 -4.55 -15.26 24.24
C LEU A 294 -4.18 -13.80 24.52
N ILE A 295 -4.34 -12.91 23.51
CA ILE A 295 -4.07 -11.48 23.66
C ILE A 295 -5.06 -10.79 24.61
N LEU A 296 -6.26 -11.35 24.84
CA LEU A 296 -7.22 -10.80 25.80
C LEU A 296 -6.73 -10.92 27.25
N ASP A 297 -5.74 -11.77 27.53
CA ASP A 297 -5.08 -11.86 28.83
C ASP A 297 -3.98 -10.81 29.01
N ARG A 298 -3.72 -9.99 27.98
CA ARG A 298 -2.78 -8.85 27.99
C ARG A 298 -3.55 -7.54 27.80
N PRO A 299 -4.11 -6.93 28.87
CA PRO A 299 -5.06 -5.81 28.76
C PRO A 299 -4.55 -4.60 27.96
N GLN A 300 -3.23 -4.35 27.95
CA GLN A 300 -2.63 -3.26 27.19
C GLN A 300 -2.64 -3.49 25.67
N LEU A 301 -2.84 -4.74 25.23
CA LEU A 301 -2.84 -5.15 23.82
C LEU A 301 -4.19 -5.69 23.35
N ALA A 302 -5.14 -5.89 24.26
CA ALA A 302 -6.41 -6.56 23.98
C ALA A 302 -7.24 -5.84 22.90
N ASP A 303 -7.12 -4.52 22.76
CA ASP A 303 -7.80 -3.75 21.72
C ASP A 303 -7.41 -4.14 20.30
N LEU A 304 -6.19 -4.67 20.12
CA LEU A 304 -5.64 -5.03 18.81
C LEU A 304 -6.41 -6.19 18.15
N VAL A 305 -7.02 -7.08 18.95
CA VAL A 305 -7.68 -8.29 18.46
C VAL A 305 -9.21 -8.23 18.55
N ILE A 306 -9.78 -7.39 19.42
CA ILE A 306 -11.25 -7.30 19.61
C ILE A 306 -12.02 -7.02 18.32
N PRO A 307 -11.58 -6.10 17.43
CA PRO A 307 -12.25 -5.88 16.15
C PRO A 307 -12.24 -7.13 15.25
N ASP A 308 -11.17 -7.91 15.28
CA ASP A 308 -11.06 -9.15 14.49
C ASP A 308 -11.99 -10.23 15.07
N LEU A 309 -12.04 -10.39 16.40
CA LEU A 309 -12.99 -11.29 17.06
C LEU A 309 -14.44 -10.93 16.70
N ALA A 310 -14.78 -9.63 16.66
CA ALA A 310 -16.10 -9.17 16.23
C ALA A 310 -16.35 -9.45 14.74
N ARG A 311 -15.38 -9.14 13.86
CA ARG A 311 -15.47 -9.38 12.41
C ARG A 311 -15.68 -10.86 12.10
N TRP A 312 -15.01 -11.73 12.88
CA TRP A 312 -15.10 -13.17 12.73
C TRP A 312 -16.20 -13.82 13.57
N GLU A 313 -17.08 -13.01 14.17
CA GLU A 313 -18.26 -13.46 14.92
C GLU A 313 -17.94 -14.39 16.10
N ASP A 314 -16.78 -14.23 16.71
CA ASP A 314 -16.43 -14.98 17.92
C ASP A 314 -17.12 -14.38 19.14
N TRP A 315 -18.39 -14.72 19.34
CA TRP A 315 -19.24 -14.20 20.43
C TRP A 315 -18.99 -14.85 21.79
N SER A 316 -18.05 -15.80 21.89
CA SER A 316 -17.75 -16.52 23.14
C SER A 316 -17.11 -15.65 24.22
N GLN A 317 -16.61 -14.47 23.87
CA GLN A 317 -15.78 -13.63 24.73
C GLN A 317 -16.54 -12.49 25.45
N ILE A 318 -17.88 -12.44 25.37
CA ILE A 318 -18.70 -11.36 25.99
C ILE A 318 -18.28 -11.09 27.45
N ASN A 319 -18.21 -12.13 28.28
CA ASN A 319 -17.93 -11.97 29.70
C ASN A 319 -16.51 -11.44 29.97
N LYS A 320 -15.50 -12.00 29.28
CA LYS A 320 -14.11 -11.55 29.37
C LYS A 320 -13.95 -10.08 28.93
N LEU A 321 -14.60 -9.70 27.83
CA LEU A 321 -14.53 -8.33 27.30
C LEU A 321 -15.23 -7.32 28.21
N VAL A 322 -16.37 -7.69 28.80
CA VAL A 322 -17.05 -6.86 29.81
C VAL A 322 -16.20 -6.70 31.07
N GLU A 323 -15.49 -7.75 31.49
CA GLU A 323 -14.55 -7.67 32.60
C GLU A 323 -13.39 -6.72 32.26
N LEU A 324 -12.75 -6.89 31.10
CA LEU A 324 -11.69 -5.99 30.62
C LEU A 324 -12.15 -4.52 30.59
N PHE A 325 -13.39 -4.27 30.16
CA PHE A 325 -13.95 -2.91 30.17
C PHE A 325 -14.02 -2.32 31.59
N LYS A 326 -14.45 -3.13 32.57
CA LYS A 326 -14.64 -2.71 33.96
C LYS A 326 -13.32 -2.56 34.70
N SER A 327 -12.36 -3.44 34.43
CA SER A 327 -11.03 -3.44 35.05
C SER A 327 -10.03 -2.53 34.34
N ALA A 328 -10.36 -2.01 33.15
CA ALA A 328 -9.48 -1.14 32.39
C ALA A 328 -9.00 0.06 33.21
N ASP A 329 -7.70 0.16 33.37
CA ASP A 329 -7.05 1.34 33.91
C ASP A 329 -7.30 2.57 33.02
N LYS A 330 -7.34 3.76 33.61
CA LYS A 330 -7.65 4.98 32.87
C LYS A 330 -6.52 5.41 31.94
N GLU A 331 -5.28 5.14 32.30
CA GLU A 331 -4.09 5.58 31.58
C GLU A 331 -3.50 4.45 30.74
N GLU A 332 -3.54 3.20 31.23
CA GLU A 332 -2.81 2.08 30.64
C GLU A 332 -3.65 1.07 29.83
N SER A 333 -4.97 1.14 29.84
CA SER A 333 -5.81 0.20 29.05
C SER A 333 -7.16 0.77 28.65
N SER A 334 -7.36 2.08 28.80
CA SER A 334 -8.65 2.72 28.52
C SER A 334 -9.06 2.65 27.05
N TRP A 335 -8.11 2.41 26.15
CA TRP A 335 -8.32 2.18 24.73
C TRP A 335 -9.15 0.94 24.42
N VAL A 336 -9.17 -0.07 25.31
CA VAL A 336 -10.00 -1.29 25.14
C VAL A 336 -11.50 -0.99 25.19
N ARG A 337 -11.92 0.12 25.82
CA ARG A 337 -13.34 0.41 26.09
C ARG A 337 -14.18 0.54 24.81
N VAL A 338 -13.69 1.29 23.82
CA VAL A 338 -14.41 1.54 22.56
C VAL A 338 -14.52 0.25 21.71
N PRO A 339 -13.43 -0.52 21.50
CA PRO A 339 -13.49 -1.84 20.88
C PRO A 339 -14.48 -2.79 21.56
N VAL A 340 -14.48 -2.90 22.90
CA VAL A 340 -15.44 -3.76 23.61
C VAL A 340 -16.88 -3.34 23.34
N ILE A 341 -17.18 -2.04 23.40
CA ILE A 341 -18.53 -1.54 23.08
C ILE A 341 -18.91 -1.91 21.64
N ASN A 342 -18.01 -1.74 20.67
CA ASN A 342 -18.28 -2.08 19.28
C ASN A 342 -18.46 -3.57 19.05
N TYR A 343 -17.69 -4.42 19.73
CA TYR A 343 -17.88 -5.87 19.72
C TYR A 343 -19.27 -6.24 20.24
N LEU A 344 -19.69 -5.69 21.39
CA LEU A 344 -21.00 -6.00 21.96
C LEU A 344 -22.15 -5.44 21.12
N ARG A 345 -21.94 -4.29 20.44
CA ARG A 345 -22.91 -3.71 19.50
C ARG A 345 -23.08 -4.56 18.24
N ALA A 346 -22.01 -5.20 17.77
CA ALA A 346 -22.06 -6.13 16.64
C ALA A 346 -22.64 -7.50 17.02
N CYS A 347 -22.48 -7.92 18.27
CA CYS A 347 -22.94 -9.20 18.76
C CYS A 347 -24.48 -9.29 18.81
N PRO A 348 -25.11 -10.29 18.15
CA PRO A 348 -26.57 -10.43 18.09
C PRO A 348 -27.19 -11.05 19.36
N LEU A 349 -26.38 -11.50 20.33
CA LEU A 349 -26.86 -12.19 21.52
C LEU A 349 -27.52 -11.21 22.51
N LYS A 350 -28.63 -11.64 23.13
CA LYS A 350 -29.35 -10.85 24.14
C LYS A 350 -28.46 -10.46 25.34
N GLU A 351 -27.52 -11.32 25.68
CA GLU A 351 -26.53 -11.05 26.74
C GLU A 351 -25.70 -9.80 26.41
N ALA A 352 -25.26 -9.63 25.17
CA ALA A 352 -24.51 -8.45 24.75
C ALA A 352 -25.35 -7.17 24.87
N GLU A 353 -26.63 -7.22 24.48
CA GLU A 353 -27.57 -6.09 24.65
C GLU A 353 -27.74 -5.69 26.13
N GLN A 354 -27.83 -6.69 27.03
CA GLN A 354 -27.92 -6.45 28.46
C GLN A 354 -26.64 -5.82 29.01
N GLN A 355 -25.48 -6.35 28.63
CA GLN A 355 -24.18 -5.82 29.08
C GLN A 355 -23.92 -4.40 28.53
N LEU A 356 -24.38 -4.09 27.32
CA LEU A 356 -24.29 -2.74 26.76
C LEU A 356 -25.04 -1.71 27.61
N LYS A 357 -26.23 -2.05 28.15
CA LYS A 357 -26.97 -1.16 29.04
C LYS A 357 -26.19 -0.87 30.33
N VAL A 358 -25.50 -1.87 30.87
CA VAL A 358 -24.64 -1.73 32.04
C VAL A 358 -23.43 -0.85 31.71
N ILE A 359 -22.72 -1.16 30.62
CA ILE A 359 -21.53 -0.42 30.16
C ILE A 359 -21.85 1.06 29.85
N GLN A 360 -23.00 1.33 29.23
CA GLN A 360 -23.45 2.69 28.94
C GLN A 360 -23.60 3.54 30.20
N GLN A 361 -24.03 2.94 31.32
CA GLN A 361 -24.13 3.64 32.61
C GLN A 361 -22.76 3.87 33.24
N LEU A 362 -21.81 2.96 33.05
CA LEU A 362 -20.46 3.03 33.64
C LEU A 362 -19.57 4.07 32.95
N ASP A 363 -19.58 4.12 31.61
CA ASP A 363 -18.84 5.13 30.85
C ASP A 363 -19.67 5.63 29.64
N PRO A 364 -20.59 6.59 29.87
CA PRO A 364 -21.40 7.17 28.81
C PRO A 364 -20.55 7.81 27.70
N LYS A 365 -19.38 8.36 28.04
CA LYS A 365 -18.51 9.04 27.07
C LYS A 365 -17.87 8.04 26.12
N ALA A 366 -17.38 6.90 26.61
CA ALA A 366 -16.87 5.84 25.74
C ALA A 366 -17.96 5.30 24.82
N PHE A 367 -19.18 5.12 25.34
CA PHE A 367 -20.34 4.69 24.56
C PHE A 367 -20.67 5.67 23.43
N ASP A 368 -20.70 6.97 23.72
CA ASP A 368 -20.93 7.99 22.70
C ASP A 368 -19.83 8.05 21.64
N ARG A 369 -18.55 7.91 22.04
CA ARG A 369 -17.44 7.80 21.09
C ARG A 369 -17.62 6.61 20.15
N ALA A 370 -17.91 5.43 20.70
CA ALA A 370 -18.11 4.22 19.91
C ALA A 370 -19.23 4.38 18.87
N ARG A 371 -20.36 4.97 19.27
CA ARG A 371 -21.51 5.20 18.37
C ARG A 371 -21.22 6.23 17.28
N THR A 372 -20.47 7.29 17.59
CA THR A 372 -20.26 8.42 16.68
C THR A 372 -19.26 8.09 15.57
N PHE A 373 -18.15 7.44 15.92
CA PHE A 373 -17.07 7.16 14.97
C PHE A 373 -17.23 5.82 14.25
N PHE A 374 -18.08 4.92 14.75
CA PHE A 374 -18.32 3.60 14.17
C PHE A 374 -19.83 3.33 14.06
N PRO A 375 -20.51 3.92 13.06
CA PRO A 375 -21.91 3.60 12.78
C PRO A 375 -21.99 2.15 12.32
N LEU A 376 -22.85 1.36 12.96
CA LEU A 376 -23.20 0.04 12.40
C LEU A 376 -24.00 0.29 11.12
N PRO A 377 -23.76 -0.48 10.03
CA PRO A 377 -24.68 -0.51 8.90
C PRO A 377 -26.08 -0.79 9.43
N ARG A 378 -27.05 0.10 9.17
CA ARG A 378 -28.45 -0.24 9.43
C ARG A 378 -28.79 -1.39 8.51
N ALA A 379 -29.28 -2.50 9.06
CA ALA A 379 -30.01 -3.46 8.25
C ALA A 379 -31.15 -2.71 7.57
N GLU A 380 -31.11 -2.57 6.25
CA GLU A 380 -32.26 -2.06 5.53
C GLU A 380 -33.43 -3.01 5.79
N PRO A 381 -34.63 -2.49 6.10
CA PRO A 381 -35.80 -3.35 6.18
C PRO A 381 -35.95 -4.04 4.83
N SER A 382 -35.96 -5.37 4.85
CA SER A 382 -36.23 -6.21 3.69
C SER A 382 -37.61 -5.84 3.13
N SER A 383 -37.64 -4.89 2.20
CA SER A 383 -38.82 -4.64 1.39
C SER A 383 -38.94 -5.84 0.46
N THR A 384 -39.73 -6.81 0.91
CA THR A 384 -40.31 -7.83 0.06
C THR A 384 -41.38 -7.13 -0.77
N GLU A 385 -40.95 -6.38 -1.80
CA GLU A 385 -41.82 -5.99 -2.91
C GLU A 385 -41.08 -6.30 -4.20
N SER A 386 -41.53 -7.38 -4.83
CA SER A 386 -41.18 -7.81 -6.16
C SER A 386 -41.42 -6.67 -7.15
N SER A 387 -40.34 -6.06 -7.64
CA SER A 387 -40.39 -5.33 -8.91
C SER A 387 -40.12 -6.33 -10.02
N ALA A 388 -41.20 -6.98 -10.46
CA ALA A 388 -41.21 -7.80 -11.65
C ALA A 388 -40.91 -6.91 -12.86
N LEU A 389 -39.73 -7.08 -13.46
CA LEU A 389 -39.49 -6.68 -14.84
C LEU A 389 -39.82 -7.86 -15.75
N THR A 390 -40.92 -7.69 -16.47
CA THR A 390 -41.44 -8.54 -17.53
C THR A 390 -40.39 -8.81 -18.61
N PRO A 391 -40.09 -10.07 -18.97
CA PRO A 391 -39.29 -10.37 -20.15
C PRO A 391 -40.15 -10.23 -21.41
N LEU A 392 -39.71 -9.39 -22.35
CA LEU A 392 -40.26 -9.38 -23.70
C LEU A 392 -39.80 -10.65 -24.43
N GLN A 393 -40.73 -11.57 -24.63
CA GLN A 393 -40.63 -12.67 -25.59
C GLN A 393 -40.77 -12.15 -27.02
N GLY A 394 -39.80 -12.50 -27.87
CA GLY A 394 -39.92 -12.50 -29.33
C GLY A 394 -39.20 -13.72 -29.87
N ASN A 395 -39.96 -14.66 -30.44
CA ASN A 395 -39.50 -15.96 -30.93
C ASN A 395 -38.71 -15.88 -32.25
N VAL A 396 -37.63 -16.66 -32.25
CA VAL A 396 -36.93 -17.47 -33.27
C VAL A 396 -37.54 -17.61 -34.68
N GLU A 397 -36.68 -17.44 -35.69
CA GLU A 397 -36.52 -18.24 -36.93
C GLU A 397 -35.25 -17.64 -37.62
N GLY A 398 -34.19 -18.31 -38.04
CA GLY A 398 -33.90 -19.68 -38.47
C GLY A 398 -32.76 -19.54 -39.49
N LEU A 399 -31.71 -20.36 -39.40
CA LEU A 399 -30.98 -20.98 -40.52
C LEU A 399 -29.67 -21.60 -39.99
N ALA A 400 -29.62 -22.92 -40.08
CA ALA A 400 -28.39 -23.69 -40.05
C ALA A 400 -27.57 -23.41 -41.33
N SER A 401 -26.25 -23.37 -41.22
CA SER A 401 -25.37 -24.14 -42.10
C SER A 401 -23.91 -24.07 -41.62
N GLU A 402 -23.34 -25.26 -41.54
CA GLU A 402 -21.94 -25.68 -41.59
C GLU A 402 -20.94 -24.68 -42.20
N THR A 403 -19.71 -24.60 -41.65
CA THR A 403 -18.50 -25.16 -42.31
C THR A 403 -17.21 -24.95 -41.51
N HIS A 404 -16.52 -26.09 -41.32
CA HIS A 404 -15.07 -26.33 -41.32
C HIS A 404 -14.06 -25.42 -40.57
N ALA A 405 -13.47 -26.03 -39.53
CA ALA A 405 -12.05 -25.92 -39.22
C ALA A 405 -11.17 -26.47 -40.37
N PRO A 406 -9.89 -26.10 -40.41
CA PRO A 406 -8.92 -27.17 -40.19
C PRO A 406 -7.81 -26.84 -39.20
N LEU A 407 -7.44 -27.89 -38.48
CA LEU A 407 -6.21 -28.12 -37.74
C LEU A 407 -5.02 -28.31 -38.71
N LEU A 408 -3.85 -27.82 -38.32
CA LEU A 408 -2.49 -28.26 -38.71
C LEU A 408 -1.57 -27.86 -37.53
N SER A 409 -1.34 -28.69 -36.50
CA SER A 409 -0.38 -29.81 -36.38
C SER A 409 1.04 -29.50 -36.86
N ASP A 410 1.93 -29.45 -35.85
CA ASP A 410 3.30 -29.97 -35.76
C ASP A 410 4.33 -29.62 -36.85
N GLN A 411 5.38 -28.90 -36.43
CA GLN A 411 6.76 -29.38 -36.62
C GLN A 411 7.63 -29.04 -35.40
N ILE A 412 8.10 -30.10 -34.74
CA ILE A 412 9.15 -30.12 -33.72
C ILE A 412 10.44 -30.68 -34.35
N ALA A 413 11.57 -30.07 -33.96
CA ALA A 413 12.96 -30.59 -33.87
C ALA A 413 13.82 -30.70 -35.15
N PRO A 414 15.19 -30.76 -35.06
CA PRO A 414 16.02 -30.99 -33.86
C PRO A 414 17.28 -30.12 -33.64
N ASN A 415 17.77 -30.20 -32.39
CA ASN A 415 19.13 -29.97 -31.89
C ASN A 415 20.28 -30.41 -32.82
N ARG A 416 21.43 -29.67 -32.78
CA ARG A 416 22.84 -30.13 -32.50
C ARG A 416 23.92 -29.08 -32.98
N PRO A 417 25.24 -29.18 -32.65
CA PRO A 417 25.86 -28.57 -31.47
C PRO A 417 27.16 -27.77 -31.77
N GLY A 418 27.68 -27.04 -30.76
CA GLY A 418 29.12 -26.87 -30.53
C GLY A 418 29.86 -25.70 -31.21
N LEU A 419 30.30 -24.74 -30.40
CA LEU A 419 31.68 -24.25 -30.46
C LEU A 419 32.14 -23.86 -29.03
N GLN A 420 33.02 -24.67 -28.46
CA GLN A 420 33.86 -24.33 -27.31
C GLN A 420 35.05 -23.49 -27.77
N LEU A 421 35.47 -22.52 -26.96
CA LEU A 421 36.85 -22.09 -26.74
C LEU A 421 36.78 -20.95 -25.68
N ALA A 422 37.59 -20.82 -24.65
CA ALA A 422 38.56 -21.69 -23.97
C ALA A 422 38.78 -21.07 -22.58
N SER A 423 39.06 -21.92 -21.60
CA SER A 423 39.48 -21.54 -20.25
C SER A 423 40.90 -20.97 -20.23
N THR A 424 41.12 -19.87 -19.50
CA THR A 424 42.39 -19.62 -18.78
C THR A 424 42.08 -18.93 -17.46
N ALA A 425 42.30 -19.64 -16.36
CA ALA A 425 42.42 -19.11 -15.00
C ALA A 425 43.85 -18.53 -14.78
N PRO A 426 44.26 -18.21 -13.55
CA PRO A 426 43.97 -16.99 -12.78
C PRO A 426 45.26 -16.19 -12.51
N TRP A 427 45.17 -14.87 -12.28
CA TRP A 427 46.32 -14.10 -11.77
C TRP A 427 46.02 -13.35 -10.47
N SER A 428 46.78 -13.81 -9.47
CA SER A 428 47.22 -13.26 -8.19
C SER A 428 47.12 -11.76 -7.89
N ALA A 429 46.84 -11.48 -6.62
CA ALA A 429 47.10 -10.24 -5.91
C ALA A 429 48.53 -9.69 -6.11
N ALA A 430 48.63 -8.36 -6.25
CA ALA A 430 49.59 -7.50 -5.54
C ALA A 430 49.31 -6.00 -5.81
N SER A 431 48.85 -5.31 -4.76
CA SER A 431 49.36 -4.01 -4.27
C SER A 431 49.39 -2.79 -5.21
N VAL A 432 48.44 -1.85 -5.08
CA VAL A 432 48.72 -0.39 -5.05
C VAL A 432 47.65 0.38 -4.24
N LYS A 433 48.11 0.95 -3.11
CA LYS A 433 47.73 2.19 -2.38
C LYS A 433 46.26 2.46 -2.00
N LYS A 434 45.99 2.21 -0.72
CA LYS A 434 45.07 2.94 0.17
C LYS A 434 45.15 4.47 -0.09
N SER A 435 44.12 5.06 -0.69
CA SER A 435 43.81 6.48 -0.47
C SER A 435 42.80 6.55 0.66
N THR A 436 43.27 6.94 1.84
CA THR A 436 42.44 7.35 2.97
C THR A 436 41.60 8.56 2.55
N SER A 437 40.33 8.31 2.23
CA SER A 437 39.29 9.34 2.33
C SER A 437 39.10 9.59 3.82
N SER A 438 39.51 10.78 4.26
CA SER A 438 39.21 11.33 5.57
C SER A 438 37.69 11.46 5.70
N ALA A 439 37.09 10.62 6.53
CA ALA A 439 35.73 10.83 7.02
C ALA A 439 35.75 12.13 7.83
N ALA A 440 35.11 13.17 7.30
CA ALA A 440 34.83 14.37 8.06
C ALA A 440 33.90 13.98 9.21
N THR A 441 34.44 13.95 10.43
CA THR A 441 33.68 13.87 11.66
C THR A 441 32.76 15.08 11.74
N ALA A 442 31.45 14.85 11.65
CA ALA A 442 30.45 15.86 11.96
C ALA A 442 30.66 16.31 13.42
N GLY A 443 31.05 17.58 13.60
CA GLY A 443 31.13 18.19 14.93
C GLY A 443 29.75 18.26 15.58
N PRO A 444 29.68 18.38 16.92
CA PRO A 444 28.41 18.46 17.63
C PRO A 444 27.56 19.64 17.12
N PRO A 445 26.22 19.51 17.06
CA PRO A 445 25.35 20.52 16.48
C PRO A 445 25.50 21.85 17.24
N ASN A 446 25.64 22.93 16.46
CA ASN A 446 25.78 24.27 16.99
C ASN A 446 24.53 24.63 17.82
N ARG A 447 24.71 24.71 19.15
CA ARG A 447 23.61 24.91 20.12
C ARG A 447 22.80 26.18 19.85
N LEU A 448 23.38 27.18 19.19
CA LEU A 448 22.71 28.40 18.77
C LEU A 448 21.71 28.16 17.61
N VAL A 449 22.01 27.24 16.70
CA VAL A 449 21.12 26.85 15.60
C VAL A 449 19.96 25.99 16.12
N LEU A 450 20.24 25.10 17.08
CA LEU A 450 19.18 24.32 17.72
C LEU A 450 18.23 25.22 18.52
N ALA A 451 18.77 26.20 19.25
CA ALA A 451 17.97 27.18 19.99
C ALA A 451 17.13 28.08 19.08
N SER A 452 17.65 28.48 17.91
CA SER A 452 16.88 29.29 16.96
C SER A 452 15.75 28.50 16.30
N VAL A 453 15.96 27.24 15.96
CA VAL A 453 14.93 26.36 15.39
C VAL A 453 13.81 26.09 16.39
N VAL A 454 14.15 25.80 17.65
CA VAL A 454 13.16 25.57 18.72
C VAL A 454 12.38 26.86 19.05
N GLY A 455 13.06 28.01 19.04
CA GLY A 455 12.40 29.31 19.24
C GLY A 455 11.42 29.66 18.12
N LEU A 456 11.77 29.38 16.86
CA LEU A 456 10.92 29.63 15.71
C LEU A 456 9.70 28.71 15.69
N ALA A 457 9.89 27.42 15.99
CA ALA A 457 8.78 26.47 16.09
C ALA A 457 7.79 26.84 17.21
N SER A 458 8.31 27.26 18.37
CA SER A 458 7.49 27.66 19.51
C SER A 458 6.68 28.94 19.26
N THR A 459 7.25 29.90 18.53
CA THR A 459 6.55 31.14 18.15
C THR A 459 5.45 30.88 17.12
N ILE A 460 5.67 29.99 16.15
CA ILE A 460 4.65 29.59 15.17
C ILE A 460 3.48 28.87 15.87
N LEU A 461 3.77 27.92 16.76
CA LEU A 461 2.75 27.21 17.54
C LEU A 461 1.98 28.15 18.47
N GLY A 462 2.66 29.09 19.12
CA GLY A 462 2.02 30.11 19.95
C GLY A 462 1.09 31.03 19.17
N LEU A 463 1.50 31.48 17.98
CA LEU A 463 0.68 32.28 17.07
C LEU A 463 -0.54 31.51 16.55
N ALA A 464 -0.36 30.25 16.15
CA ALA A 464 -1.45 29.39 15.68
C ALA A 464 -2.48 29.14 16.79
N MET A 465 -2.01 28.89 18.02
CA MET A 465 -2.87 28.69 19.19
C MET A 465 -3.59 29.98 19.60
N TRP A 466 -2.91 31.13 19.57
CA TRP A 466 -3.52 32.44 19.84
C TRP A 466 -4.59 32.82 18.80
N LEU A 467 -4.32 32.59 17.51
CA LEU A 467 -5.29 32.83 16.42
C LEU A 467 -6.53 31.92 16.53
N SER A 468 -6.34 30.69 17.00
CA SER A 468 -7.43 29.73 17.22
C SER A 468 -8.30 30.10 18.42
N ILE A 469 -7.69 30.60 19.50
CA ILE A 469 -8.40 31.01 20.74
C ILE A 469 -9.13 32.35 20.55
N THR A 470 -8.53 33.29 19.82
CA THR A 470 -9.09 34.65 19.65
C THR A 470 -10.14 34.73 18.55
N GLY A 471 -10.33 33.69 17.74
CA GLY A 471 -11.29 33.71 16.62
C GLY A 471 -10.93 34.72 15.52
N ALA A 472 -9.71 35.26 15.54
CA ALA A 472 -9.26 36.29 14.60
C ALA A 472 -9.16 35.77 13.15
N GLY A 473 -9.19 34.46 12.93
CA GLY A 473 -9.23 33.83 11.61
C GLY A 473 -10.60 33.76 10.94
N SER A 474 -11.71 34.00 11.66
CA SER A 474 -13.07 33.80 11.12
C SER A 474 -13.85 35.08 10.78
N HIS A 475 -13.28 36.28 10.98
CA HIS A 475 -13.94 37.54 10.62
C HIS A 475 -13.05 38.42 9.73
N GLY A 476 -13.41 38.44 8.45
CA GLY A 476 -12.66 39.07 7.37
C GLY A 476 -12.55 40.59 7.48
N ILE A 477 -11.30 41.05 7.65
CA ILE A 477 -10.89 42.42 7.36
C ILE A 477 -10.74 42.62 5.83
N ALA A 478 -10.37 41.57 5.08
CA ALA A 478 -10.27 41.61 3.62
C ALA A 478 -11.64 41.77 2.92
N ALA A 479 -12.71 41.21 3.47
CA ALA A 479 -14.06 41.32 2.91
C ALA A 479 -14.68 42.72 3.10
N ARG A 480 -14.31 43.45 4.16
CA ARG A 480 -14.78 44.83 4.38
C ARG A 480 -14.04 45.84 3.50
N LEU A 481 -12.74 45.65 3.28
CA LEU A 481 -11.95 46.52 2.39
C LEU A 481 -12.35 46.41 0.91
N LEU A 482 -12.77 45.23 0.45
CA LEU A 482 -13.29 45.05 -0.92
C LEU A 482 -14.69 45.66 -1.12
N CYS A 483 -15.48 45.79 -0.05
CA CYS A 483 -16.83 46.37 -0.13
C CYS A 483 -16.81 47.91 -0.12
N GLU A 484 -15.82 48.54 0.54
CA GLU A 484 -15.65 50.01 0.53
C GLU A 484 -14.99 50.55 -0.76
N LEU A 485 -14.22 49.72 -1.49
CA LEU A 485 -13.63 50.10 -2.77
C LEU A 485 -14.63 50.02 -3.94
N ALA A 486 -15.72 49.27 -3.81
CA ALA A 486 -16.73 49.09 -4.86
C ALA A 486 -17.82 50.17 -4.89
N THR A 487 -17.97 50.99 -3.84
CA THR A 487 -19.04 52.00 -3.72
C THR A 487 -18.60 53.44 -4.04
N ASN A 488 -17.34 53.67 -4.40
CA ASN A 488 -16.80 55.03 -4.63
C ASN A 488 -16.40 55.33 -6.09
N ARG A 489 -17.13 54.76 -7.06
CA ARG A 489 -17.17 55.25 -8.44
C ARG A 489 -18.62 55.36 -8.92
N GLN A 490 -19.23 56.50 -8.63
CA GLN A 490 -20.18 57.17 -9.51
C GLN A 490 -19.62 58.55 -9.83
#